data_AF-A0A929HYA2-F1
#
_entry.id   AF-A0A929HYA2-F1
#
_cell.length_a   1.000
_cell.length_b   1.000
_cell.length_c   1.000
_cell.angle_alpha   90.00
_cell.angle_beta   90.00
_cell.angle_gamma   90.00
#
_symmetry.space_group_name_H-M   'P 1'
#
loop_
_entity.id
_entity.type
_entity.pdbx_description
1 polymer ?
#
loop_
_entity_poly.entity_id
_entity_poly.type
_entity_poly.pdbx_seq_one_letter_code
_entity_poly.pdbx_strand_id
1 'polypeptide(L)' 'MKRQLLLGMALVYSCAVAPLVYSGDEDLCMECHEPAEDWEGMSAEAILADAQDPDNDMHEDNAAFNEEQLKAIIATLLAQ' A
#
# COMPACT_ATOMS: atom_id res chain seq x y z
N MET A 1 -18.56 -37.04 39.54
CA MET A 1 -18.82 -36.82 38.10
C MET A 1 -18.24 -35.47 37.69
N LYS A 2 -17.29 -35.51 36.75
CA LYS A 2 -16.87 -34.48 35.77
C LYS A 2 -16.93 -32.99 36.20
N ARG A 3 -15.84 -32.51 36.80
CA ARG A 3 -15.30 -31.18 36.49
C ARG A 3 -14.51 -31.34 35.19
N GLN A 4 -14.83 -30.61 34.12
CA GLN A 4 -13.83 -30.16 33.15
C GLN A 4 -14.39 -29.17 32.12
N LEU A 5 -13.80 -27.97 32.19
CA LEU A 5 -13.46 -27.01 31.16
C LEU A 5 -14.52 -26.60 30.13
N LEU A 6 -15.15 -25.46 30.42
CA LEU A 6 -15.41 -24.43 29.41
C LEU A 6 -14.13 -23.59 29.30
N LEU A 7 -13.32 -23.80 28.26
CA LEU A 7 -12.40 -22.77 27.78
C LEU A 7 -12.78 -22.49 26.33
N GLY A 8 -13.56 -21.43 26.16
CA GLY A 8 -13.88 -20.86 24.86
C GLY A 8 -12.61 -20.29 24.24
N MET A 9 -12.17 -20.92 23.16
CA MET A 9 -11.15 -20.38 22.27
C MET A 9 -11.83 -19.35 21.37
N ALA A 10 -11.94 -18.12 21.88
CA ALA A 10 -12.28 -16.97 21.05
C ALA A 10 -11.08 -16.69 20.14
N LEU A 11 -11.06 -17.35 18.98
CA LEU A 11 -10.17 -17.02 17.88
C LEU A 11 -10.66 -15.69 17.30
N VAL A 12 -10.17 -14.58 17.84
CA VAL A 12 -10.31 -13.27 17.22
C VAL A 12 -9.38 -13.29 16.01
N TYR A 13 -9.91 -13.76 14.87
CA TYR A 13 -9.32 -13.50 13.56
C TYR A 13 -9.38 -11.98 13.38
N SER A 14 -8.29 -11.29 13.73
CA SER A 14 -8.04 -9.95 13.24
C SER A 14 -7.82 -10.10 11.74
N CYS A 15 -8.89 -9.95 10.95
CA CYS A 15 -8.76 -9.67 9.54
C CYS A 15 -7.96 -8.36 9.45
N ALA A 16 -6.68 -8.48 9.12
CA ALA A 16 -5.93 -7.35 8.60
C ALA A 16 -6.74 -6.83 7.40
N VAL A 17 -7.37 -5.68 7.58
CA VAL A 17 -8.03 -4.96 6.49
C VAL A 17 -6.88 -4.44 5.66
N ALA A 18 -6.46 -5.19 4.65
CA ALA A 18 -5.49 -4.69 3.69
C ALA A 18 -6.10 -3.44 3.05
N PRO A 19 -5.32 -2.35 2.85
CA PRO A 19 -5.81 -1.20 2.12
C PRO A 19 -6.33 -1.68 0.76
N LEU A 20 -7.56 -1.28 0.43
CA LEU A 20 -8.16 -1.56 -0.87
C LEU A 20 -7.41 -0.72 -1.91
N VAL A 21 -6.35 -1.29 -2.48
CA VAL A 21 -5.84 -0.89 -3.78
C VAL A 21 -6.73 -1.56 -4.81
N TYR A 22 -7.30 -0.79 -5.72
CA TYR A 22 -8.03 -1.36 -6.84
C TYR A 22 -6.99 -1.85 -7.86
N SER A 23 -7.19 -3.05 -8.39
CA SER A 23 -6.37 -3.55 -9.50
C SER A 23 -6.49 -2.55 -10.66
N GLY A 24 -5.36 -1.97 -11.06
CA GLY A 24 -5.28 -0.91 -12.07
C GLY A 24 -4.89 0.47 -11.53
N ASP A 25 -4.86 0.68 -10.21
CA ASP A 25 -4.32 1.92 -9.64
C ASP A 25 -2.82 2.07 -9.96
N GLU A 26 -2.11 0.94 -10.08
CA GLU A 26 -0.72 0.86 -10.53
C GLU A 26 -0.52 1.33 -11.97
N ASP A 27 -1.52 1.13 -12.84
CA ASP A 27 -1.44 1.50 -14.25
C ASP A 27 -1.40 3.02 -14.42
N LEU A 28 -2.09 3.76 -13.53
CA LEU A 28 -2.09 5.23 -13.54
C LEU A 28 -0.69 5.80 -13.31
N CYS A 29 0.08 5.20 -12.40
CA CYS A 29 1.46 5.61 -12.17
C CYS A 29 2.35 5.27 -13.38
N MET A 30 2.09 4.13 -14.02
CA MET A 30 2.85 3.64 -15.17
C MET A 30 2.58 4.42 -16.47
N GLU A 31 1.57 5.31 -16.50
CA GLU A 31 1.36 6.22 -17.63
C GLU A 31 2.53 7.21 -17.81
N CYS A 32 3.20 7.56 -16.70
CA CYS A 32 4.31 8.50 -16.66
C CYS A 32 5.61 7.90 -16.14
N HIS A 33 5.54 6.79 -15.39
CA HIS A 33 6.71 6.17 -14.78
C HIS A 33 7.07 4.81 -15.39
N GLU A 34 8.35 4.58 -15.59
CA GLU A 34 8.95 3.25 -15.75
C GLU A 34 9.71 2.90 -14.46
N PRO A 35 9.12 2.12 -13.54
CA PRO A 35 9.71 1.88 -12.20
C PRO A 35 11.15 1.35 -12.22
N ALA A 36 11.49 0.56 -13.24
CA ALA A 36 12.83 0.00 -13.41
C ALA A 36 13.89 1.06 -13.79
N GLU A 37 13.48 2.21 -14.31
CA GLU A 37 14.37 3.33 -14.68
C GLU A 37 14.23 4.49 -13.70
N ASP A 38 13.01 4.98 -13.46
CA ASP A 38 12.74 6.18 -12.67
C ASP A 38 13.01 6.00 -11.18
N TRP A 39 12.81 4.78 -10.67
CA TRP A 39 12.92 4.47 -9.25
C TRP A 39 14.06 3.49 -8.93
N GLU A 40 14.97 3.28 -9.89
CA GLU A 40 16.12 2.39 -9.70
C GLU A 40 16.95 2.82 -8.48
N GLY A 41 17.07 1.93 -7.50
CA GLY A 41 17.85 2.19 -6.28
C GLY A 41 17.20 3.13 -5.27
N MET A 42 15.97 3.61 -5.52
CA MET A 42 15.18 4.35 -4.54
C MET A 42 14.52 3.39 -3.53
N SER A 43 14.34 3.87 -2.30
CA SER A 43 13.53 3.13 -1.32
C SER A 43 12.04 3.46 -1.50
N ALA A 44 11.16 2.55 -1.10
CA ALA A 44 9.71 2.79 -1.13
C ALA A 44 9.31 4.05 -0.35
N GLU A 45 9.99 4.34 0.77
CA GLU A 45 9.77 5.56 1.56
C GLU A 45 10.20 6.83 0.83
N ALA A 46 11.27 6.76 0.03
CA ALA A 46 11.72 7.90 -0.77
C ALA A 46 10.72 8.21 -1.89
N ILE A 47 10.22 7.18 -2.58
CA ILE A 47 9.19 7.32 -3.62
C ILE A 47 7.89 7.87 -3.02
N LEU A 48 7.48 7.36 -1.85
CA LEU A 48 6.30 7.86 -1.14
C LEU A 48 6.46 9.34 -0.76
N ALA A 49 7.63 9.72 -0.22
CA ALA A 49 7.89 11.09 0.19
C ALA A 49 7.80 12.06 -1.00
N ASP A 50 8.34 11.66 -2.15
CA ASP A 50 8.25 12.43 -3.40
C ASP A 50 6.80 12.53 -3.92
N ALA A 51 6.06 11.41 -3.93
CA ALA A 51 4.66 11.38 -4.34
C ALA A 51 3.75 12.25 -3.44
N GLN A 52 4.12 12.44 -2.18
CA GLN A 52 3.42 13.29 -1.22
C GLN A 52 3.92 14.74 -1.18
N ASP A 53 4.99 15.07 -1.90
CA ASP A 53 5.54 16.42 -1.93
C ASP A 53 4.51 17.40 -2.54
N PRO A 54 4.15 18.50 -1.87
CA PRO A 54 3.27 19.53 -2.42
C PRO A 54 3.77 20.17 -3.73
N ASP A 55 5.07 20.09 -4.00
CA ASP A 55 5.69 20.60 -5.22
C ASP A 55 5.74 19.54 -6.36
N ASN A 56 5.29 18.31 -6.10
CA ASN A 56 5.15 17.28 -7.14
C ASN A 56 3.98 17.65 -8.08
N ASP A 57 4.21 17.59 -9.40
CA ASP A 57 3.19 17.94 -10.40
C ASP A 57 1.91 17.10 -10.31
N MET A 58 1.99 15.90 -9.72
CA MET A 58 0.88 14.97 -9.50
C MET A 58 0.35 15.00 -8.05
N HIS A 59 0.77 15.95 -7.20
CA HIS A 59 0.38 15.99 -5.78
C HIS A 59 -1.13 15.91 -5.55
N GLU A 60 -1.90 16.70 -6.30
CA GLU A 60 -3.37 16.73 -6.17
C GLU A 60 -4.02 15.41 -6.56
N ASP A 61 -3.50 14.74 -7.59
CA ASP A 61 -4.00 13.43 -8.04
C ASP A 61 -3.56 12.32 -7.07
N ASN A 62 -2.32 12.36 -6.57
CA ASN A 62 -1.81 11.46 -5.55
C ASN A 62 -2.63 11.54 -4.26
N ALA A 63 -3.19 12.72 -3.94
CA ALA A 63 -4.07 12.91 -2.79
C ALA A 63 -5.43 12.18 -2.91
N ALA A 64 -5.77 11.63 -4.08
CA ALA A 64 -6.91 10.72 -4.23
C ALA A 64 -6.69 9.39 -3.51
N PHE A 65 -5.44 9.03 -3.25
CA PHE A 65 -5.03 7.87 -2.47
C PHE A 65 -4.67 8.29 -1.04
N ASN A 66 -5.07 7.49 -0.07
CA ASN A 66 -4.48 7.64 1.27
C ASN A 66 -3.05 7.07 1.30
N GLU A 67 -2.30 7.40 2.35
CA GLU A 67 -0.90 6.98 2.49
C GLU A 67 -0.72 5.44 2.44
N GLU A 68 -1.63 4.67 3.03
CA GLU A 68 -1.54 3.20 3.00
C GLU A 68 -1.80 2.64 1.60
N GLN A 69 -2.68 3.27 0.82
CA GLN A 69 -2.91 2.92 -0.58
C GLN A 69 -1.69 3.24 -1.45
N LEU A 70 -1.11 4.44 -1.33
CA LEU A 70 0.11 4.81 -2.04
C LEU A 70 1.26 3.85 -1.73
N LYS A 71 1.45 3.51 -0.45
CA LYS A 71 2.45 2.52 -0.02
C LYS A 71 2.23 1.17 -0.68
N ALA A 72 0.98 0.71 -0.75
CA ALA A 72 0.65 -0.58 -1.36
C ALA A 72 0.84 -0.56 -2.89
N ILE A 73 0.52 0.55 -3.56
CA ILE A 73 0.79 0.75 -4.99
C ILE A 73 2.30 0.72 -5.25
N ILE A 74 3.08 1.54 -4.54
CA ILE A 74 4.55 1.60 -4.67
C ILE A 74 5.18 0.21 -4.41
N ALA A 75 4.76 -0.48 -3.35
CA ALA A 75 5.25 -1.82 -3.05
C ALA A 75 4.93 -2.83 -4.15
N THR A 76 3.77 -2.70 -4.81
CA THR A 76 3.40 -3.54 -5.95
C THR A 76 4.27 -3.23 -7.17
N LEU A 77 4.46 -1.94 -7.49
CA LEU A 77 5.27 -1.50 -8.63
C LEU A 77 6.75 -1.90 -8.51
N LEU A 78 7.33 -1.81 -7.30
CA LEU A 78 8.71 -2.23 -7.05
C LEU A 78 8.93 -3.74 -7.06
N ALA A 79 7.86 -4.54 -7.04
CA ALA A 79 7.93 -5.99 -7.08
C ALA A 79 7.83 -6.58 -8.51
N GLN A 80 7.64 -5.72 -9.52
CA GLN A 80 7.51 -6.13 -10.93
C GLN A 80 8.84 -6.45 -11.60
#